data_AF-A0AA96J1V2-F1
#
_entry.id   AF-A0AA96J1V2-F1
#
_cell.length_a   1.000
_cell.length_b   1.000
_cell.length_c   1.000
_cell.angle_alpha   90.00
_cell.angle_beta   90.00
_cell.angle_gamma   90.00
#
_symmetry.space_group_name_H-M   'P 1'
#
loop_
_entity.id
_entity.type
_entity.pdbx_description
1 polymer ?
#
loop_
_entity_poly.entity_id
_entity_poly.type
_entity_poly.pdbx_seq_one_letter_code
_entity_poly.pdbx_strand_id
1 'polypeptide(L)'
;MFSIHSNSSDREVRFLDRRDDEFIVELVGRGVLATQSVSAFTDPKGLARWMGELAAYELPWNGTKSWATIEGEFQISATCGAGGAVTFLVTLSGLPGSNEEWRVSAGVASELGQLPLLAQAAGHFFDCAET
;
A
#
# COMPACT_ATOMS: atom_id res chain seq x y z
N MET A 1 10.77 6.75 4.89
CA MET A 1 10.44 5.74 3.86
C MET A 1 9.84 4.52 4.54
N PHE A 2 8.80 3.95 3.95
CA PHE A 2 8.20 2.66 4.31
C PHE A 2 8.06 1.81 3.04
N SER A 3 8.20 0.49 3.12
CA SER A 3 7.97 -0.37 1.96
C SER A 3 7.45 -1.76 2.30
N ILE A 4 6.82 -2.40 1.32
CA ILE A 4 6.36 -3.78 1.36
C ILE A 4 7.13 -4.53 0.29
N HIS A 5 8.06 -5.39 0.72
CA HIS A 5 8.85 -6.22 -0.18
C HIS A 5 8.16 -7.59 -0.39
N SER A 6 8.21 -8.09 -1.62
CA SER A 6 7.66 -9.40 -1.91
C SER A 6 8.55 -10.52 -1.36
N ASN A 7 7.97 -11.52 -0.70
CA ASN A 7 8.69 -12.73 -0.29
C ASN A 7 8.93 -13.74 -1.44
N SER A 8 8.39 -13.50 -2.64
CA SER A 8 8.42 -14.44 -3.77
C SER A 8 8.95 -13.85 -5.09
N SER A 9 9.30 -12.56 -5.11
CA SER A 9 9.80 -11.87 -6.30
C SER A 9 10.65 -10.65 -5.92
N ASP A 10 11.17 -9.92 -6.91
CA ASP A 10 11.85 -8.64 -6.71
C ASP A 10 10.91 -7.43 -6.61
N ARG A 11 9.59 -7.69 -6.49
CA ARG A 11 8.59 -6.62 -6.41
C ARG A 11 8.58 -5.96 -5.05
N GLU A 12 8.41 -4.65 -5.06
CA GLU A 12 8.32 -3.82 -3.88
C GLU A 12 7.35 -2.67 -4.14
N VAL A 13 6.57 -2.31 -3.13
CA VAL A 13 5.83 -1.05 -3.09
C VAL A 13 6.48 -0.16 -2.04
N ARG A 14 6.86 1.05 -2.43
CA ARG A 14 7.56 2.02 -1.58
C ARG A 14 6.71 3.25 -1.38
N PHE A 15 6.75 3.77 -0.16
CA PHE A 15 6.11 5.01 0.27
C PHE A 15 7.21 5.98 0.69
N LEU A 16 7.30 7.11 -0.02
CA LEU A 16 8.40 8.06 0.02
C LEU A 16 7.90 9.48 0.24
N ASP A 17 8.84 10.36 0.62
CA ASP A 17 8.70 11.82 0.55
C ASP A 17 7.39 12.39 1.08
N ARG A 18 6.89 11.86 2.20
CA ARG A 18 5.67 12.36 2.83
C ARG A 18 5.84 13.82 3.25
N ARG A 19 4.88 14.66 2.88
CA ARG A 19 4.72 16.07 3.27
C ARG A 19 3.25 16.29 3.58
N ASP A 20 2.92 16.54 4.85
CA ASP A 20 1.54 16.65 5.32
C ASP A 20 0.68 15.41 4.94
N ASP A 21 -0.25 15.58 4.00
CA ASP A 21 -1.17 14.59 3.46
C ASP A 21 -0.73 14.03 2.10
N GLU A 22 0.34 14.56 1.50
CA GLU A 22 0.90 14.08 0.25
C GLU A 22 2.08 13.12 0.49
N PHE A 23 2.22 12.11 -0.36
CA PHE A 23 3.37 11.21 -0.38
C PHE A 23 3.54 10.60 -1.77
N ILE A 24 4.74 10.08 -2.05
CA ILE A 24 5.02 9.37 -3.30
C ILE A 24 4.85 7.88 -3.07
N VAL A 25 4.17 7.22 -4.00
CA VAL A 25 4.14 5.75 -4.08
C VAL A 25 4.89 5.30 -5.31
N GLU A 26 5.82 4.36 -5.11
CA GLU A 26 6.51 3.67 -6.19
C GLU A 26 6.15 2.19 -6.18
N LEU A 27 5.82 1.66 -7.35
CA LEU A 27 5.71 0.23 -7.61
C LEU A 27 6.90 -0.19 -8.48
N VAL A 28 7.77 -1.03 -7.93
CA VAL A 28 9.05 -1.42 -8.54
C VAL A 28 9.15 -2.94 -8.60
N GLY A 29 9.75 -3.46 -9.68
CA GLY A 29 10.10 -4.88 -9.83
C GLY A 29 10.51 -5.18 -11.27
N ARG A 30 10.78 -6.45 -11.59
CA ARG A 30 11.14 -6.82 -12.97
C ARG A 30 10.02 -6.47 -13.94
N GLY A 31 10.30 -5.56 -14.88
CA GLY A 31 9.37 -5.14 -15.93
C GLY A 31 8.25 -4.21 -15.45
N VAL A 32 8.31 -3.72 -14.21
CA VAL A 32 7.36 -2.72 -13.70
C VAL A 32 8.11 -1.62 -12.94
N LEU A 33 7.90 -0.39 -13.37
CA LEU A 33 8.31 0.82 -12.65
C LEU A 33 7.20 1.85 -12.87
N ALA A 34 6.48 2.19 -11.81
CA ALA A 34 5.47 3.21 -11.82
C ALA A 34 5.59 4.05 -10.55
N THR A 35 5.50 5.36 -10.70
CA THR A 35 5.60 6.32 -9.60
C THR A 35 4.41 7.26 -9.69
N GLN A 36 3.79 7.55 -8.55
CA GLN A 36 2.68 8.48 -8.48
C GLN A 36 2.71 9.29 -7.19
N SER A 37 2.39 10.58 -7.30
CA SER A 37 2.08 11.44 -6.16
C SER A 37 0.67 11.17 -5.69
N VAL A 38 0.50 10.92 -4.39
CA VAL A 38 -0.74 10.51 -3.77
C VAL A 38 -1.11 11.51 -2.68
N SER A 39 -2.35 11.98 -2.67
CA SER A 39 -2.89 12.81 -1.60
C SER A 39 -3.90 12.00 -0.79
N ALA A 40 -3.70 11.96 0.53
CA ALA A 40 -4.64 11.35 1.45
C ALA A 40 -5.72 12.33 1.94
N PHE A 41 -5.65 13.63 1.58
CA PHE A 41 -6.54 14.75 1.88
C PHE A 41 -7.36 14.66 3.19
N THR A 42 -8.41 13.83 3.22
CA THR A 42 -9.30 13.66 4.38
C THR A 42 -8.85 12.67 5.46
N ASP A 43 -7.89 11.79 5.16
CA ASP A 43 -7.44 10.72 6.06
C ASP A 43 -5.93 10.43 5.91
N PRO A 44 -5.04 11.36 6.30
CA PRO A 44 -3.58 11.20 6.20
C PRO A 44 -3.01 10.06 7.05
N LYS A 45 -3.83 9.48 7.95
CA LYS A 45 -3.49 8.29 8.75
C LYS A 45 -4.25 7.04 8.29
N GLY A 46 -5.08 7.13 7.26
CA GLY A 46 -5.99 6.09 6.82
C GLY A 46 -5.27 4.81 6.43
N LEU A 47 -4.21 4.94 5.65
CA LEU A 47 -3.40 3.80 5.23
C LEU A 47 -2.65 3.14 6.40
N ALA A 48 -2.13 3.93 7.35
CA ALA A 48 -1.49 3.39 8.55
C ALA A 48 -2.49 2.65 9.45
N ARG A 49 -3.67 3.23 9.64
CA ARG A 49 -4.77 2.59 10.36
C ARG A 49 -5.20 1.30 9.68
N TRP A 50 -5.36 1.31 8.36
CA TRP A 50 -5.69 0.12 7.58
C TRP A 50 -4.64 -1.00 7.73
N MET A 51 -3.35 -0.64 7.69
CA MET A 51 -2.28 -1.60 7.98
C MET A 51 -2.34 -2.13 9.42
N GLY A 52 -2.64 -1.27 10.39
CA GLY A 52 -2.85 -1.66 11.79
C GLY A 52 -4.03 -2.63 11.96
N GLU A 53 -5.13 -2.39 11.25
CA GLU A 53 -6.29 -3.29 11.22
C GLU A 53 -5.93 -4.66 10.63
N LEU A 54 -5.12 -4.70 9.56
CA LEU A 54 -4.62 -5.96 9.00
C LEU A 54 -3.70 -6.70 9.98
N ALA A 55 -2.81 -5.98 10.68
CA ALA A 55 -1.90 -6.56 11.65
C ALA A 55 -2.59 -7.13 12.90
N ALA A 56 -3.83 -6.69 13.19
CA ALA A 56 -4.61 -7.21 14.30
C ALA A 56 -5.23 -8.60 14.02
N TYR A 57 -5.14 -9.12 12.79
CA TYR A 57 -5.61 -10.47 12.48
C TYR A 57 -4.61 -11.52 12.95
N GLU A 58 -5.03 -12.35 13.90
CA GLU A 58 -4.25 -13.52 14.37
C GLU A 58 -4.42 -14.75 13.47
N LEU A 59 -5.47 -14.76 12.64
CA LEU A 59 -5.83 -15.86 11.73
C LEU A 59 -6.12 -15.32 10.32
N PRO A 60 -6.02 -16.19 9.28
CA PRO A 60 -6.48 -15.84 7.95
C PRO A 60 -7.92 -15.32 7.93
N TRP A 61 -8.20 -14.38 7.02
CA TRP A 61 -9.52 -13.78 6.86
C TRP A 61 -10.14 -14.09 5.50
N ASN A 62 -11.48 -14.07 5.45
CA ASN A 62 -12.22 -14.23 4.21
C ASN A 62 -12.43 -12.89 3.50
N GLY A 63 -12.35 -12.91 2.18
CA GLY A 63 -12.60 -11.76 1.33
C GLY A 63 -11.42 -10.80 1.24
N THR A 64 -11.70 -9.61 0.73
CA THR A 64 -10.71 -8.57 0.44
C THR A 64 -10.88 -7.41 1.40
N LYS A 65 -9.76 -6.94 1.96
CA LYS A 65 -9.69 -5.66 2.68
C LYS A 65 -9.05 -4.65 1.77
N SER A 66 -9.58 -3.43 1.69
CA SER A 66 -9.08 -2.43 0.75
C SER A 66 -9.04 -1.05 1.37
N TRP A 67 -8.10 -0.25 0.90
CA TRP A 67 -8.01 1.18 1.13
C TRP A 67 -7.68 1.87 -0.20
N ALA A 68 -8.23 3.07 -0.41
CA ALA A 68 -8.01 3.87 -1.60
C ALA A 68 -8.07 5.35 -1.25
N THR A 69 -7.36 6.17 -2.01
CA THR A 69 -7.56 7.62 -2.02
C THR A 69 -8.90 7.97 -2.66
N ILE A 70 -9.43 9.14 -2.32
CA ILE A 70 -10.70 9.62 -2.86
C ILE A 70 -10.51 10.04 -4.32
N GLU A 71 -9.33 10.58 -4.62
CA GLU A 71 -8.90 11.11 -5.90
C GLU A 71 -8.59 9.97 -6.91
N GLY A 72 -8.45 8.73 -6.44
CA GLY A 72 -8.39 7.51 -7.27
C GLY A 72 -7.02 7.17 -7.85
N GLU A 73 -5.99 7.93 -7.49
CA GLU A 73 -4.60 7.74 -7.88
C GLU A 73 -3.93 6.54 -7.22
N PHE A 74 -4.42 6.11 -6.05
CA PHE A 74 -3.88 4.96 -5.33
C PHE A 74 -4.97 4.07 -4.71
N GLN A 75 -4.79 2.77 -4.87
CA GLN A 75 -5.56 1.76 -4.16
C GLN A 75 -4.64 0.61 -3.75
N ILE A 76 -4.86 0.09 -2.55
CA ILE A 76 -4.26 -1.14 -2.06
C ILE A 76 -5.34 -2.06 -1.52
N SER A 77 -5.23 -3.35 -1.81
CA SER A 77 -6.08 -4.37 -1.21
C SER A 77 -5.28 -5.57 -0.76
N ALA A 78 -5.78 -6.29 0.24
CA ALA A 78 -5.15 -7.44 0.83
C ALA A 78 -6.13 -8.61 0.96
N THR A 79 -5.65 -9.80 0.62
CA THR A 79 -6.28 -11.09 0.90
C THR A 79 -5.33 -11.95 1.72
N CYS A 80 -5.87 -12.87 2.53
CA CYS A 80 -5.08 -13.83 3.29
C CYS A 80 -5.62 -15.24 3.09
N GLY A 81 -4.81 -16.12 2.50
CA GLY A 81 -5.16 -17.51 2.28
C GLY A 81 -5.06 -18.36 3.55
N ALA A 82 -5.65 -19.56 3.53
CA ALA A 82 -5.68 -20.47 4.68
C ALA A 82 -4.29 -20.83 5.25
N GLY A 83 -3.22 -20.74 4.45
CA GLY A 83 -1.84 -20.95 4.88
C GLY A 83 -1.15 -19.70 5.46
N GLY A 84 -1.88 -18.59 5.66
CA GLY A 84 -1.30 -17.33 6.12
C GLY A 84 -0.57 -16.52 5.03
N ALA A 85 -0.65 -16.95 3.76
CA ALA A 85 -0.10 -16.20 2.64
C ALA A 85 -0.95 -14.94 2.41
N VAL A 86 -0.32 -13.77 2.45
CA VAL A 86 -0.97 -12.48 2.19
C VAL A 86 -0.59 -12.00 0.81
N THR A 87 -1.56 -11.53 0.04
CA THR A 87 -1.29 -10.85 -1.24
C THR A 87 -1.81 -9.44 -1.18
N PHE A 88 -0.91 -8.47 -1.34
CA PHE A 88 -1.26 -7.08 -1.57
C PHE A 88 -1.42 -6.84 -3.07
N LEU A 89 -2.58 -6.37 -3.51
CA LEU A 89 -2.77 -5.85 -4.86
C LEU A 89 -2.72 -4.32 -4.79
N VAL A 90 -1.65 -3.74 -5.34
CA VAL A 90 -1.47 -2.29 -5.42
C VAL A 90 -1.81 -1.82 -6.81
N THR A 91 -2.57 -0.73 -6.89
CA THR A 91 -2.94 -0.05 -8.12
C THR A 91 -2.57 1.41 -8.04
N LEU A 92 -1.83 1.88 -9.04
CA LEU A 92 -1.53 3.28 -9.29
C LEU A 92 -2.28 3.73 -10.54
N SER A 93 -2.90 4.90 -10.46
CA SER A 93 -3.51 5.56 -11.62
C SER A 93 -2.98 6.97 -11.74
N GLY A 94 -2.74 7.43 -12.97
CA GLY A 94 -2.41 8.83 -13.22
C GLY A 94 -3.42 9.50 -14.13
N LEU A 95 -3.72 10.76 -13.82
CA LEU A 95 -4.76 11.55 -14.47
C LEU A 95 -6.13 10.84 -14.50
N PRO A 96 -6.67 10.37 -13.35
CA PRO A 96 -7.93 9.64 -13.31
C PRO A 96 -9.06 10.45 -13.95
N GLY A 97 -9.80 9.85 -14.88
CA GLY A 97 -10.87 10.52 -15.63
C GLY A 97 -10.42 11.39 -16.81
N SER A 98 -9.11 11.43 -17.11
CA SER A 98 -8.56 12.07 -18.31
C SER A 98 -8.50 11.11 -19.51
N ASN A 99 -8.45 11.66 -20.72
CA ASN A 99 -8.14 10.88 -21.93
C ASN A 99 -6.72 10.30 -21.94
N GLU A 100 -5.85 10.85 -21.09
CA GLU A 100 -4.47 10.38 -20.89
C GLU A 100 -4.33 9.56 -19.60
N GLU A 101 -5.44 9.03 -19.07
CA GLU A 101 -5.41 8.16 -17.90
C GLU A 101 -4.52 6.95 -18.17
N TRP A 102 -3.67 6.63 -17.19
CA TRP A 102 -2.95 5.38 -17.14
C TRP A 102 -3.23 4.67 -15.82
N ARG A 103 -3.12 3.34 -15.85
CA ARG A 103 -3.26 2.50 -14.66
C ARG A 103 -2.27 1.34 -14.68
N VAL A 104 -1.63 1.10 -13.55
CA VAL A 104 -0.74 -0.05 -13.32
C VAL A 104 -1.18 -0.77 -12.06
N SER A 105 -1.30 -2.09 -12.13
CA SER A 105 -1.60 -2.94 -10.96
C SER A 105 -0.59 -4.07 -10.83
N ALA A 106 -0.15 -4.35 -9.61
CA ALA A 106 0.72 -5.49 -9.33
C ALA A 106 0.46 -6.11 -7.96
N GLY A 107 0.68 -7.42 -7.89
CA GLY A 107 0.66 -8.19 -6.66
C GLY A 107 2.03 -8.22 -5.98
N VAL A 108 2.04 -7.95 -4.67
CA VAL A 108 3.18 -8.11 -3.75
C VAL A 108 2.82 -9.16 -2.71
N ALA A 109 3.53 -10.29 -2.74
CA ALA A 109 3.29 -11.39 -1.80
C ALA A 109 3.99 -11.17 -0.47
N SER A 110 3.32 -11.46 0.63
CA SER A 110 3.82 -11.40 2.01
C SER A 110 3.15 -12.50 2.83
N GLU A 111 3.26 -12.43 4.16
CA GLU A 111 2.77 -13.43 5.09
C GLU A 111 2.11 -12.75 6.29
N LEU A 112 1.12 -13.42 6.88
CA LEU A 112 0.37 -12.95 8.03
C LEU A 112 1.30 -12.53 9.19
N GLY A 113 2.35 -13.32 9.44
CA GLY A 113 3.33 -13.04 10.50
C GLY A 113 4.18 -11.78 10.26
N GLN A 114 4.21 -11.22 9.05
CA GLN A 114 4.94 -9.98 8.74
C GLN A 114 4.09 -8.73 8.94
N LEU A 115 2.76 -8.86 9.00
CA LEU A 115 1.85 -7.71 9.10
C LEU A 115 2.13 -6.79 10.30
N PRO A 116 2.46 -7.30 11.52
CA PRO A 116 2.78 -6.42 12.64
C PRO A 116 3.98 -5.50 12.39
N LEU A 117 5.03 -6.02 11.73
CA LEU A 117 6.20 -5.22 11.37
C LEU A 117 5.87 -4.19 10.28
N LEU A 118 5.08 -4.59 9.27
CA LEU A 118 4.62 -3.68 8.23
C LEU A 118 3.75 -2.56 8.79
N ALA A 119 2.83 -2.88 9.71
CA ALA A 119 1.98 -1.90 10.37
C ALA A 119 2.78 -0.94 11.26
N GLN A 120 3.79 -1.43 11.99
CA GLN A 120 4.69 -0.57 12.76
C GLN A 120 5.46 0.38 11.83
N ALA A 121 6.04 -0.13 10.74
CA ALA A 121 6.78 0.68 9.79
C ALA A 121 5.89 1.72 9.07
N ALA A 122 4.66 1.34 8.72
CA ALA A 122 3.65 2.26 8.22
C ALA A 122 3.33 3.33 9.26
N GLY A 123 3.02 2.94 10.51
CA GLY A 123 2.76 3.87 11.61
C GLY A 123 3.88 4.90 11.75
N HIS A 124 5.14 4.49 11.82
CA HIS A 124 6.27 5.43 11.86
C HIS A 124 6.33 6.37 10.65
N PHE A 125 6.09 5.87 9.43
CA PHE A 125 6.10 6.73 8.25
C PHE A 125 4.95 7.75 8.24
N PHE A 126 3.75 7.34 8.68
CA PHE A 126 2.57 8.20 8.65
C PHE A 126 2.35 9.03 9.94
N ASP A 127 3.06 8.73 11.03
CA ASP A 127 3.00 9.49 12.29
C ASP A 127 4.20 10.42 12.50
N CYS A 128 5.41 10.09 12.00
CA CYS A 128 6.60 10.92 12.20
C CYS A 128 6.75 12.06 11.18
N ALA A 129 5.76 12.28 10.32
CA ALA A 129 5.71 13.45 9.44
C ALA A 129 5.25 14.69 10.24
N GLU A 130 6.08 15.13 11.18
CA GLU A 130 5.95 16.41 11.88
C GLU A 130 7.33 17.09 11.91
N THR A 131 7.64 17.93 10.91
CA THR A 131 8.04 19.35 11.05
C THR A 131 8.31 20.00 9.70
#